data_AF-D8IYP4-F1
#
_entry.id   AF-D8IYP4-F1
#
_cell.length_a   1.000
_cell.length_b   1.000
_cell.length_c   1.000
_cell.angle_alpha   90.00
_cell.angle_beta   90.00
_cell.angle_gamma   90.00
#
_symmetry.space_group_name_H-M   'P 1'
#
loop_
_entity.id
_entity.type
_entity.pdbx_description
1 polymer ?
#
loop_
_entity_poly.entity_id
_entity_poly.type
_entity_poly.pdbx_seq_one_letter_code
_entity_poly.pdbx_strand_id
1 'polypeptide(L)'
;MFSSVGKIYSLFKILFVEKRKRLKSKFFYRWAQELLYRQRMHRSPVQRPRSLAMKKFLLAALFLAANISTGQANATTLNSTLNVDNTFRLYLSTSNNTLGTLVGSGNDWPTTYSFSSALTAGVTNFLHIVATNEGGPGGLLGAFTLSDGNFKFANGTQTLLSGDAGLTQNLTGVGAPGNATVNEGANGVGPWGGRSGYGSLSPQWVWNYYSNNGDDFNTVYFSASILSTHAVPEPGSIALMGLGLLALLGWRKRKQASGF
;
A
#
# COMPACT_ATOMS: atom_id res chain seq x y z
N MET A 1 74.20 -33.98 -67.99
CA MET A 1 72.95 -33.37 -67.47
C MET A 1 72.65 -32.13 -68.30
N PHE A 2 71.86 -32.32 -69.34
CA PHE A 2 71.35 -31.33 -70.29
C PHE A 2 69.84 -31.59 -70.41
N SER A 3 69.06 -30.52 -70.56
CA SER A 3 67.88 -30.42 -71.44
C SER A 3 67.02 -31.67 -71.69
N SER A 4 65.78 -31.69 -71.16
CA SER A 4 64.61 -32.14 -71.97
C SER A 4 63.22 -31.87 -71.33
N VAL A 5 62.96 -30.66 -70.81
CA VAL A 5 61.61 -30.28 -70.32
C VAL A 5 60.83 -29.42 -71.34
N GLY A 6 61.48 -29.03 -72.45
CA GLY A 6 60.93 -28.05 -73.41
C GLY A 6 59.83 -28.53 -74.36
N LYS A 7 59.52 -29.83 -74.44
CA LYS A 7 58.57 -30.37 -75.46
C LYS A 7 57.14 -30.59 -74.98
N ILE A 8 56.84 -30.46 -73.68
CA ILE A 8 55.48 -30.65 -73.13
C ILE A 8 54.65 -29.34 -73.15
N TYR A 9 55.29 -28.18 -73.21
CA TYR A 9 54.61 -26.87 -73.10
C TYR A 9 53.82 -26.44 -74.34
N SER A 10 54.07 -27.03 -75.52
CA SER A 10 53.41 -26.56 -76.76
C SER A 10 52.00 -27.13 -76.96
N LEU A 11 51.70 -28.32 -76.43
CA LEU A 11 50.38 -28.96 -76.57
C LEU A 11 49.32 -28.40 -75.61
N PHE A 12 49.74 -27.81 -74.48
CA PHE A 12 48.82 -27.22 -73.49
C PHE A 12 48.25 -25.85 -73.91
N LYS A 13 48.91 -25.12 -74.83
CA LYS A 13 48.48 -23.76 -75.22
C LYS A 13 47.27 -23.76 -76.15
N ILE A 14 47.09 -24.80 -76.97
CA ILE A 14 45.98 -24.86 -77.95
C ILE A 14 44.67 -25.27 -77.26
N LEU A 15 44.71 -26.19 -76.29
CA LEU A 15 43.52 -26.61 -75.52
C LEU A 15 42.97 -25.52 -74.57
N PHE A 16 43.78 -24.54 -74.17
CA PHE A 16 43.35 -23.50 -73.22
C PHE A 16 42.64 -22.30 -73.87
N VAL A 17 42.88 -22.05 -75.17
CA VAL A 17 42.29 -20.90 -75.88
C VAL A 17 40.82 -21.18 -76.26
N GLU A 18 40.47 -22.43 -76.53
CA GLU A 18 39.12 -22.79 -76.97
C GLU A 18 38.12 -22.88 -75.80
N LYS A 19 38.59 -23.22 -74.59
CA LYS A 19 37.77 -23.25 -73.36
C LYS A 19 37.38 -21.85 -72.85
N ARG A 20 38.17 -20.81 -73.15
CA ARG A 20 37.89 -19.42 -72.73
C ARG A 20 36.75 -18.75 -73.50
N LYS A 21 36.46 -19.15 -74.74
CA LYS A 21 35.37 -18.54 -75.53
C LYS A 21 33.97 -19.00 -75.09
N ARG A 22 33.82 -20.26 -74.64
CA ARG A 22 32.52 -20.78 -74.14
C ARG A 22 32.13 -20.30 -72.74
N LEU A 23 33.09 -19.90 -71.89
CA LEU A 23 32.82 -19.42 -70.53
C LEU A 23 32.33 -17.97 -70.46
N LYS A 24 32.71 -17.10 -71.41
CA LYS A 24 32.28 -15.70 -71.44
C LYS A 24 30.81 -15.51 -71.83
N SER A 25 30.24 -16.45 -72.59
CA SER A 25 28.83 -16.40 -73.02
C SER A 25 27.86 -16.69 -71.87
N LYS A 26 28.10 -17.73 -71.06
CA LYS A 26 27.18 -18.08 -69.95
C LYS A 26 27.17 -17.06 -68.81
N PHE A 27 28.28 -16.37 -68.56
CA PHE A 27 28.35 -15.36 -67.51
C PHE A 27 27.57 -14.08 -67.87
N PHE A 28 27.59 -13.70 -69.15
CA PHE A 28 26.92 -12.49 -69.63
C PHE A 28 25.39 -12.62 -69.59
N TYR A 29 24.84 -13.80 -69.91
CA TYR A 29 23.40 -14.06 -69.81
C TYR A 29 22.89 -14.05 -68.37
N ARG A 30 23.68 -14.55 -67.41
CA ARG A 30 23.29 -14.57 -65.99
C ARG A 30 23.31 -13.17 -65.37
N TRP A 31 24.31 -12.36 -65.74
CA TRP A 31 24.41 -10.97 -65.30
C TRP A 31 23.30 -10.07 -65.89
N ALA A 32 22.95 -10.27 -67.17
CA ALA A 32 21.88 -9.52 -67.83
C ALA A 32 20.48 -9.82 -67.24
N GLN A 33 20.21 -11.06 -66.83
CA GLN A 33 18.95 -11.42 -66.16
C GLN A 33 18.85 -10.85 -64.73
N GLU A 34 19.96 -10.74 -64.02
CA GLU A 34 20.00 -10.13 -62.68
C GLU A 34 19.78 -8.60 -62.71
N LEU A 35 20.27 -7.93 -63.76
CA LEU A 35 20.07 -6.49 -63.95
C LEU A 35 18.62 -6.14 -64.31
N LEU A 36 17.96 -6.97 -65.12
CA LEU A 36 16.54 -6.80 -65.47
C LEU A 36 15.61 -7.14 -64.30
N TYR A 37 16.00 -8.07 -63.42
CA TYR A 37 15.27 -8.36 -62.18
C TYR A 37 15.39 -7.21 -61.17
N ARG A 38 16.59 -6.59 -61.05
CA ARG A 38 16.82 -5.44 -60.15
C ARG A 38 16.12 -4.15 -60.59
N GLN A 39 15.92 -3.93 -61.89
CA GLN A 39 15.22 -2.72 -62.36
C GLN A 39 13.68 -2.76 -62.19
N ARG A 40 13.07 -3.93 -61.98
CA ARG A 40 11.61 -4.06 -61.79
C ARG A 40 11.16 -3.93 -60.33
N MET A 41 12.10 -3.79 -59.38
CA MET A 41 11.84 -3.67 -57.94
C MET A 41 11.81 -2.22 -57.41
N HIS A 42 11.92 -1.20 -58.26
CA HIS A 42 11.64 0.19 -57.89
C HIS A 42 10.17 0.55 -58.17
N ARG A 43 9.26 -0.12 -57.46
CA ARG A 43 7.94 0.45 -57.18
C ARG A 43 8.03 1.21 -55.86
N SER A 44 7.60 2.46 -55.91
CA SER A 44 7.57 3.49 -54.87
C SER A 44 7.37 2.95 -53.45
N PRO A 45 8.11 3.44 -52.45
CA PRO A 45 7.76 3.18 -51.07
C PRO A 45 6.43 3.85 -50.79
N VAL A 46 5.38 3.06 -50.60
CA VAL A 46 4.13 3.51 -49.98
C VAL A 46 4.52 4.08 -48.62
N GLN A 47 4.47 5.41 -48.49
CA GLN A 47 4.57 6.06 -47.20
C GLN A 47 3.39 5.61 -46.34
N ARG A 48 3.60 4.61 -45.49
CA ARG A 48 2.68 4.33 -44.40
C ARG A 48 2.67 5.56 -43.50
N PRO A 49 1.50 6.12 -43.14
CA PRO A 49 1.45 7.31 -42.33
C PRO A 49 2.13 7.03 -40.98
N ARG A 50 3.20 7.77 -40.68
CA ARG A 50 3.94 7.78 -39.39
C ARG A 50 3.05 8.05 -38.17
N SER A 51 1.75 8.30 -38.35
CA SER A 51 0.79 8.65 -37.31
C SER A 51 0.29 7.46 -36.47
N LEU A 52 0.45 6.21 -36.93
CA LEU A 52 -0.03 5.04 -36.18
C LEU A 52 0.95 4.58 -35.09
N ALA A 53 2.25 4.67 -35.35
CA ALA A 53 3.30 4.29 -34.39
C ALA A 53 3.38 5.27 -33.22
N MET A 54 3.27 6.58 -33.49
CA MET A 54 3.32 7.63 -32.47
C MET A 54 2.10 7.59 -31.52
N LYS A 55 0.92 7.20 -32.02
CA LYS A 55 -0.30 7.01 -31.21
C LYS A 55 -0.22 5.79 -30.28
N LYS A 56 0.48 4.73 -30.68
CA LYS A 56 0.70 3.54 -29.84
C LYS A 56 1.70 3.81 -28.71
N PHE A 57 2.73 4.61 -28.98
CA PHE A 57 3.70 5.04 -27.95
C PHE A 57 3.08 5.98 -26.91
N LEU A 58 2.20 6.90 -27.32
CA LEU A 58 1.50 7.80 -26.39
C LEU A 58 0.50 7.08 -25.48
N LEU A 59 -0.22 6.06 -25.96
CA LEU A 59 -1.08 5.24 -25.10
C LEU A 59 -0.27 4.39 -24.11
N ALA A 60 0.87 3.82 -24.52
CA ALA A 60 1.72 3.02 -23.64
C ALA A 60 2.36 3.86 -22.51
N ALA A 61 2.75 5.11 -22.79
CA ALA A 61 3.30 6.03 -21.78
C ALA A 61 2.25 6.44 -20.73
N LEU A 62 0.98 6.60 -21.12
CA LEU A 62 -0.13 6.88 -20.20
C LEU A 62 -0.48 5.69 -19.29
N PHE A 63 -0.32 4.45 -19.76
CA PHE A 63 -0.47 3.26 -18.92
C PHE A 63 0.70 3.06 -17.95
N LEU A 64 1.92 3.49 -18.31
CA LEU A 64 3.09 3.36 -17.44
C LEU A 64 3.11 4.43 -16.33
N ALA A 65 2.61 5.63 -16.59
CA ALA A 65 2.45 6.71 -15.60
C ALA A 65 1.32 6.47 -14.59
N ALA A 66 0.40 5.52 -14.85
CA ALA A 66 -0.65 5.14 -13.90
C ALA A 66 -0.17 4.17 -12.80
N ASN A 67 1.06 3.67 -12.91
CA ASN A 67 1.70 2.82 -11.90
C ASN A 67 2.71 3.61 -11.06
N ILE A 68 2.41 4.89 -10.76
CA ILE A 68 3.14 5.61 -9.71
C ILE A 68 2.93 4.79 -8.44
N SER A 69 4.03 4.16 -8.03
CA SER A 69 4.22 3.38 -6.82
C SER A 69 3.25 3.76 -5.72
N THR A 70 2.22 2.92 -5.52
CA THR A 70 1.61 2.80 -4.21
C THR A 70 2.68 2.19 -3.31
N GLY A 71 3.54 3.02 -2.73
CA GLY A 71 4.35 2.56 -1.60
C GLY A 71 3.39 1.92 -0.61
N GLN A 72 3.69 0.70 -0.14
CA GLN A 72 3.00 0.16 1.01
C GLN A 72 3.22 1.16 2.14
N ALA A 73 2.22 1.98 2.44
CA ALA A 73 2.23 2.74 3.67
C ALA A 73 2.24 1.71 4.79
N ASN A 74 3.27 1.73 5.63
CA ASN A 74 3.25 0.93 6.85
C ASN A 74 2.03 1.38 7.65
N ALA A 75 1.21 0.42 8.07
CA ALA A 75 0.03 0.74 8.86
C ALA A 75 0.48 1.35 10.19
N THR A 76 -0.08 2.50 10.54
CA THR A 76 0.11 3.08 11.87
C THR A 76 -0.31 2.05 12.91
N THR A 77 0.55 1.86 13.89
CA THR A 77 0.38 0.84 14.91
C THR A 77 0.00 1.50 16.22
N LEU A 78 -1.07 1.00 16.84
CA LEU A 78 -1.44 1.28 18.21
C LEU A 78 -0.70 0.30 19.14
N ASN A 79 0.14 0.82 20.02
CA ASN A 79 0.73 0.06 21.11
C ASN A 79 -0.03 0.35 22.41
N SER A 80 -0.50 -0.70 23.07
CA SER A 80 -1.30 -0.62 24.30
C SER A 80 -0.55 -1.32 25.43
N THR A 81 -0.49 -0.69 26.61
CA THR A 81 0.06 -1.28 27.85
C THR A 81 -0.97 -1.10 28.96
N LEU A 82 -1.35 -2.19 29.64
CA LEU A 82 -2.55 -2.24 30.48
C LEU A 82 -2.35 -3.07 31.75
N ASN A 83 -2.96 -2.62 32.83
CA ASN A 83 -3.34 -3.42 34.00
C ASN A 83 -4.83 -3.17 34.25
N VAL A 84 -5.58 -4.21 34.60
CA VAL A 84 -7.00 -4.08 34.95
C VAL A 84 -7.32 -4.97 36.13
N ASP A 85 -8.10 -4.44 37.06
CA ASP A 85 -8.70 -5.18 38.15
C ASP A 85 -10.21 -5.39 37.86
N ASN A 86 -10.69 -6.60 37.54
CA ASN A 86 -9.99 -7.90 37.54
C ASN A 86 -9.65 -8.40 36.12
N THR A 87 -10.56 -8.24 35.16
CA THR A 87 -10.38 -8.78 33.80
C THR A 87 -10.69 -7.75 32.72
N PHE A 88 -10.09 -7.93 31.54
CA PHE A 88 -10.38 -7.09 30.39
C PHE A 88 -10.28 -7.79 29.05
N ARG A 89 -10.97 -7.21 28.07
CA ARG A 89 -10.79 -7.47 26.64
C ARG A 89 -10.62 -6.16 25.89
N LEU A 90 -9.55 -6.08 25.11
CA LEU A 90 -9.18 -4.94 24.28
C LEU A 90 -9.60 -5.19 22.84
N TYR A 91 -10.29 -4.23 22.24
CA TYR A 91 -10.74 -4.31 20.85
C TYR A 91 -10.39 -3.05 20.07
N LEU A 92 -10.30 -3.21 18.76
CA LEU A 92 -10.15 -2.14 17.79
C LEU A 92 -11.25 -2.23 16.73
N SER A 93 -11.92 -1.10 16.46
CA SER A 93 -13.04 -1.01 15.52
C SER A 93 -12.88 0.19 14.59
N THR A 94 -13.55 0.17 13.45
CA THR A 94 -13.76 1.36 12.59
C THR A 94 -15.15 1.98 12.80
N SER A 95 -15.91 1.47 13.77
CA SER A 95 -17.23 1.95 14.16
C SER A 95 -17.31 2.05 15.68
N ASN A 96 -17.78 3.19 16.20
CA ASN A 96 -17.99 3.36 17.64
C ASN A 96 -19.12 2.50 18.20
N ASN A 97 -19.92 1.85 17.33
CA ASN A 97 -21.13 1.12 17.73
C ASN A 97 -20.92 -0.40 17.80
N THR A 98 -19.70 -0.87 17.52
CA THR A 98 -19.34 -2.29 17.55
C THR A 98 -17.97 -2.46 18.18
N LEU A 99 -17.77 -3.55 18.94
CA LEU A 99 -16.48 -3.84 19.57
C LEU A 99 -15.34 -3.92 18.53
N GLY A 100 -15.60 -4.50 17.36
CA GLY A 100 -14.59 -4.71 16.34
C GLY A 100 -13.76 -5.97 16.60
N THR A 101 -12.48 -5.92 16.26
CA THR A 101 -11.54 -7.05 16.35
C THR A 101 -10.90 -7.11 17.72
N LEU A 102 -10.89 -8.29 18.35
CA LEU A 102 -10.16 -8.51 19.60
C LEU A 102 -8.66 -8.39 19.35
N VAL A 103 -8.01 -7.50 20.11
CA VAL A 103 -6.56 -7.29 20.10
C VAL A 103 -5.89 -8.12 21.19
N GLY A 104 -6.51 -8.23 22.36
CA GLY A 104 -5.93 -8.93 23.50
C GLY A 104 -6.84 -8.95 24.73
N SER A 105 -6.41 -9.67 25.76
CA SER A 105 -7.14 -9.80 27.02
C SER A 105 -6.18 -10.09 28.17
N GLY A 106 -6.62 -9.83 29.39
CA GLY A 106 -5.93 -10.18 30.62
C GLY A 106 -6.90 -10.30 31.79
N ASN A 107 -6.41 -10.86 32.89
CA ASN A 107 -7.25 -11.26 34.03
C ASN A 107 -6.51 -11.23 35.38
N ASP A 108 -5.39 -10.52 35.45
CA ASP A 108 -4.54 -10.45 36.63
C ASP A 108 -3.97 -9.04 36.77
N TRP A 109 -4.52 -8.25 37.69
CA TRP A 109 -4.16 -6.84 37.85
C TRP A 109 -2.68 -6.57 38.17
N PRO A 110 -1.91 -7.44 38.85
CA PRO A 110 -0.48 -7.25 39.04
C PRO A 110 0.30 -7.37 37.72
N THR A 111 -0.21 -8.15 36.77
CA THR A 111 0.41 -8.41 35.48
C THR A 111 0.14 -7.26 34.51
N THR A 112 1.22 -6.68 33.96
CA THR A 112 1.12 -5.66 32.92
C THR A 112 1.14 -6.33 31.54
N TYR A 113 0.09 -6.10 30.77
CA TYR A 113 -0.09 -6.67 29.43
C TYR A 113 0.24 -5.64 28.36
N SER A 114 0.98 -6.04 27.33
CA SER A 114 1.31 -5.19 26.19
C SER A 114 0.84 -5.81 24.87
N PHE A 115 0.20 -5.00 24.03
CA PHE A 115 -0.31 -5.40 22.73
C PHE A 115 0.07 -4.39 21.65
N SER A 116 0.07 -4.85 20.41
CA SER A 116 0.33 -4.03 19.24
C SER A 116 -0.66 -4.41 18.15
N SER A 117 -1.31 -3.42 17.52
CA SER A 117 -2.31 -3.65 16.47
C SER A 117 -2.25 -2.55 15.41
N ALA A 118 -2.41 -2.94 14.15
CA ALA A 118 -2.46 -2.01 13.03
C ALA A 118 -3.82 -1.29 12.96
N LEU A 119 -3.78 0.02 12.76
CA LEU A 119 -4.96 0.85 12.51
C LEU A 119 -5.40 0.76 11.05
N THR A 120 -6.70 0.90 10.81
CA THR A 120 -7.23 1.02 9.45
C THR A 120 -6.97 2.43 8.94
N ALA A 121 -6.17 2.54 7.87
CA ALA A 121 -5.81 3.82 7.25
C ALA A 121 -7.02 4.60 6.74
N GLY A 122 -6.98 5.93 6.84
CA GLY A 122 -7.95 6.83 6.22
C GLY A 122 -9.35 6.86 6.86
N VAL A 123 -9.57 6.17 7.98
CA VAL A 123 -10.86 6.18 8.71
C VAL A 123 -10.63 6.46 10.18
N THR A 124 -11.64 6.92 10.90
CA THR A 124 -11.59 6.95 12.36
C THR A 124 -11.59 5.52 12.88
N ASN A 125 -10.62 5.22 13.74
CA ASN A 125 -10.58 3.97 14.50
C ASN A 125 -11.08 4.24 15.92
N PHE A 126 -11.56 3.21 16.59
CA PHE A 126 -12.07 3.25 17.95
C PHE A 126 -11.41 2.17 18.76
N LEU A 127 -10.83 2.59 19.88
CA LEU A 127 -10.32 1.73 20.92
C LEU A 127 -11.47 1.41 21.87
N HIS A 128 -11.74 0.14 22.12
CA HIS A 128 -12.72 -0.29 23.12
C HIS A 128 -12.08 -1.23 24.13
N ILE A 129 -12.33 -1.01 25.42
CA ILE A 129 -11.91 -1.91 26.49
C ILE A 129 -13.17 -2.29 27.26
N VAL A 130 -13.44 -3.58 27.33
CA VAL A 130 -14.46 -4.13 28.22
C VAL A 130 -13.73 -4.64 29.44
N ALA A 131 -13.86 -3.92 30.56
CA ALA A 131 -13.26 -4.29 31.83
C ALA A 131 -14.34 -4.79 32.78
N THR A 132 -14.06 -5.87 33.52
CA THR A 132 -14.98 -6.42 34.51
C THR A 132 -14.28 -6.49 35.85
N ASN A 133 -14.89 -5.84 36.83
CA ASN A 133 -14.63 -6.04 38.25
C ASN A 133 -15.51 -7.20 38.73
N GLU A 134 -14.85 -8.25 39.21
CA GLU A 134 -15.36 -9.51 39.72
C GLU A 134 -15.48 -9.51 41.27
N GLY A 135 -15.05 -8.43 41.93
CA GLY A 135 -15.15 -8.25 43.38
C GLY A 135 -13.99 -7.41 43.92
N GLY A 136 -14.25 -6.64 44.98
CA GLY A 136 -13.26 -5.73 45.55
C GLY A 136 -13.03 -4.49 44.69
N PRO A 137 -11.90 -3.78 44.88
CA PRO A 137 -11.61 -2.56 44.14
C PRO A 137 -11.47 -2.79 42.63
N GLY A 138 -12.16 -1.98 41.82
CA GLY A 138 -12.08 -2.01 40.36
C GLY A 138 -11.15 -0.93 39.82
N GLY A 139 -10.42 -1.21 38.74
CA GLY A 139 -9.55 -0.19 38.15
C GLY A 139 -8.96 -0.56 36.81
N LEU A 140 -8.81 0.46 35.94
CA LEU A 140 -8.04 0.39 34.70
C LEU A 140 -6.83 1.32 34.80
N LEU A 141 -5.64 0.78 34.56
CA LEU A 141 -4.41 1.53 34.34
C LEU A 141 -3.96 1.25 32.90
N GLY A 142 -3.73 2.29 32.11
CA GLY A 142 -3.46 2.11 30.69
C GLY A 142 -2.64 3.22 30.05
N ALA A 143 -1.81 2.83 29.09
CA ALA A 143 -1.09 3.75 28.22
C ALA A 143 -1.18 3.27 26.77
N PHE A 144 -1.54 4.19 25.88
CA PHE A 144 -1.77 3.94 24.47
C PHE A 144 -0.91 4.89 23.65
N THR A 145 -0.11 4.37 22.72
CA THR A 145 0.78 5.18 21.88
C THR A 145 0.64 4.82 20.40
N LEU A 146 0.86 5.80 19.55
CA LEU A 146 0.84 5.64 18.09
C LEU A 146 2.27 5.64 17.54
N SER A 147 2.56 4.75 16.59
CA SER A 147 3.90 4.59 15.99
C SER A 147 4.38 5.77 15.15
N ASP A 148 3.46 6.59 14.65
CA ASP A 148 3.71 7.69 13.72
C ASP A 148 2.58 8.73 13.80
N GLY A 149 2.72 9.85 13.07
CA GLY A 149 1.78 10.98 13.07
C GLY A 149 0.58 10.87 12.13
N ASN A 150 0.30 9.72 11.52
CA ASN A 150 -0.83 9.58 10.58
C ASN A 150 -2.21 9.52 11.28
N PHE A 151 -2.19 9.32 12.59
CA PHE A 151 -3.33 9.31 13.48
C PHE A 151 -3.03 10.12 14.74
N LYS A 152 -4.07 10.54 15.44
CA LYS A 152 -4.01 11.14 16.78
C LYS A 152 -5.21 10.69 17.61
N PHE A 153 -5.07 10.65 18.92
CA PHE A 153 -6.24 10.45 19.80
C PHE A 153 -7.15 11.68 19.79
N ALA A 154 -8.39 11.52 20.28
CA ALA A 154 -9.36 12.62 20.41
C ALA A 154 -8.84 13.80 21.25
N ASN A 155 -7.87 13.56 22.13
CA ASN A 155 -7.16 14.57 22.92
C ASN A 155 -6.15 15.40 22.11
N GLY A 156 -5.97 15.09 20.82
CA GLY A 156 -5.09 15.79 19.91
C GLY A 156 -3.63 15.31 19.91
N THR A 157 -3.30 14.26 20.65
CA THR A 157 -1.91 13.82 20.86
C THR A 157 -1.65 12.41 20.32
N GLN A 158 -0.37 11.98 20.37
CA GLN A 158 0.06 10.62 20.03
C GLN A 158 0.03 9.64 21.21
N THR A 159 -0.39 10.12 22.38
CA THR A 159 -0.39 9.33 23.61
C THR A 159 -1.68 9.56 24.36
N LEU A 160 -2.37 8.49 24.71
CA LEU A 160 -3.52 8.54 25.59
C LEU A 160 -3.19 7.72 26.83
N LEU A 161 -3.23 8.34 27.99
CA LEU A 161 -3.10 7.68 29.27
C LEU A 161 -4.49 7.52 29.92
N SER A 162 -4.65 6.48 30.73
CA SER A 162 -5.79 6.42 31.65
C SER A 162 -5.71 7.63 32.60
N GLY A 163 -6.78 8.42 32.63
CA GLY A 163 -6.85 9.71 33.33
C GLY A 163 -6.85 10.92 32.40
N ASP A 164 -6.41 10.77 31.15
CA ASP A 164 -6.47 11.86 30.17
C ASP A 164 -7.90 12.12 29.70
N ALA A 165 -8.19 13.38 29.38
CA ALA A 165 -9.34 13.71 28.55
C ALA A 165 -9.23 12.95 27.22
N GLY A 166 -10.29 12.25 26.79
CA GLY A 166 -10.31 11.48 25.55
C GLY A 166 -10.53 9.98 25.74
N LEU A 167 -10.28 9.45 26.95
CA LEU A 167 -10.80 8.16 27.37
C LEU A 167 -12.12 8.37 28.10
N THR A 168 -13.18 7.73 27.63
CA THR A 168 -14.53 7.80 28.23
C THR A 168 -14.98 6.44 28.71
N GLN A 169 -15.98 6.39 29.58
CA GLN A 169 -16.52 5.14 30.10
C GLN A 169 -18.05 5.14 30.18
N ASN A 170 -18.68 3.96 30.10
CA ASN A 170 -20.08 3.77 30.46
C ASN A 170 -20.36 2.32 30.93
N LEU A 171 -21.57 2.06 31.44
CA LEU A 171 -22.01 0.74 31.92
C LEU A 171 -22.95 -0.01 30.97
N THR A 172 -23.33 0.62 29.86
CA THR A 172 -24.41 0.13 28.99
C THR A 172 -23.90 -0.60 27.76
N GLY A 173 -22.68 -0.30 27.30
CA GLY A 173 -22.08 -0.93 26.13
C GLY A 173 -21.34 0.04 25.20
N VAL A 174 -20.74 -0.55 24.17
CA VAL A 174 -20.11 0.20 23.07
C VAL A 174 -21.15 1.00 22.28
N GLY A 175 -20.81 2.22 21.88
CA GLY A 175 -21.69 3.13 21.14
C GLY A 175 -22.63 3.99 21.99
N ALA A 176 -22.78 3.66 23.27
CA ALA A 176 -23.51 4.50 24.21
C ALA A 176 -22.72 5.77 24.56
N PRO A 177 -23.40 6.86 24.98
CA PRO A 177 -22.72 8.06 25.47
C PRO A 177 -21.77 7.73 26.61
N GLY A 178 -20.50 8.12 26.44
CA GLY A 178 -19.46 7.97 27.46
C GLY A 178 -19.45 9.14 28.44
N ASN A 179 -19.23 8.84 29.71
CA ASN A 179 -18.89 9.82 30.74
C ASN A 179 -17.37 9.94 30.87
N ALA A 180 -16.92 11.00 31.55
CA ALA A 180 -15.54 11.08 32.01
C ALA A 180 -15.23 9.89 32.94
N THR A 181 -13.97 9.45 32.91
CA THR A 181 -13.47 8.47 33.86
C THR A 181 -13.26 9.12 35.23
N VAL A 182 -13.43 8.33 36.29
CA VAL A 182 -13.15 8.78 37.66
C VAL A 182 -11.75 8.33 38.03
N ASN A 183 -10.94 9.26 38.56
CA ASN A 183 -9.56 9.00 38.96
C ASN A 183 -9.51 8.36 40.35
N GLU A 184 -8.86 7.20 40.44
CA GLU A 184 -8.66 6.44 41.68
C GLU A 184 -7.25 6.60 42.27
N GLY A 185 -6.33 7.17 41.49
CA GLY A 185 -5.01 7.56 41.94
C GLY A 185 -3.92 7.28 40.93
N ALA A 186 -2.69 7.70 41.25
CA ALA A 186 -1.53 7.44 40.39
C ALA A 186 -1.11 5.96 40.43
N ASN A 187 -0.41 5.50 39.39
CA ASN A 187 0.34 4.24 39.48
C ASN A 187 1.27 4.25 40.71
N GLY A 188 1.12 3.27 41.60
CA GLY A 188 1.77 3.27 42.92
C GLY A 188 0.79 3.38 44.10
N VAL A 189 -0.45 3.83 43.88
CA VAL A 189 -1.46 3.95 44.93
C VAL A 189 -1.93 2.58 45.42
N GLY A 190 -2.27 2.46 46.71
CA GLY A 190 -2.95 1.28 47.23
C GLY A 190 -4.39 1.17 46.70
N PRO A 191 -4.92 -0.05 46.49
CA PRO A 191 -4.32 -1.34 46.84
C PRO A 191 -3.33 -1.89 45.79
N TRP A 192 -3.31 -1.33 44.57
CA TRP A 192 -2.60 -1.93 43.43
C TRP A 192 -1.08 -1.75 43.45
N GLY A 193 -0.57 -0.78 44.20
CA GLY A 193 0.87 -0.47 44.27
C GLY A 193 1.47 -0.10 42.90
N GLY A 194 2.80 -0.21 42.80
CA GLY A 194 3.54 0.18 41.60
C GLY A 194 3.51 -0.89 40.51
N ARG A 195 3.03 -0.53 39.31
CA ARG A 195 3.07 -1.34 38.09
C ARG A 195 4.22 -0.90 37.18
N SER A 196 5.00 -1.85 36.69
CA SER A 196 6.09 -1.61 35.73
C SER A 196 5.59 -1.71 34.27
N GLY A 197 6.46 -1.45 33.28
CA GLY A 197 6.14 -1.63 31.85
C GLY A 197 5.68 -0.38 31.11
N TYR A 198 5.40 0.72 31.83
CA TYR A 198 4.97 2.00 31.25
C TYR A 198 6.10 2.91 30.77
N GLY A 199 7.37 2.51 30.94
CA GLY A 199 8.52 3.34 30.59
C GLY A 199 8.51 4.66 31.35
N SER A 200 8.57 5.78 30.63
CA SER A 200 8.47 7.14 31.20
C SER A 200 7.03 7.65 31.31
N LEU A 201 6.02 6.86 30.92
CA LEU A 201 4.61 7.25 30.98
C LEU A 201 4.08 7.07 32.40
N SER A 202 3.18 7.97 32.82
CA SER A 202 2.61 8.00 34.19
C SER A 202 1.09 7.94 34.15
N PRO A 203 0.49 6.78 33.80
CA PRO A 203 -0.96 6.62 33.81
C PRO A 203 -1.55 6.63 35.22
N GLN A 204 -2.86 6.87 35.30
CA GLN A 204 -3.62 6.87 36.54
C GLN A 204 -4.65 5.73 36.55
N TRP A 205 -4.89 5.13 37.70
CA TRP A 205 -5.99 4.20 37.89
C TRP A 205 -7.29 4.96 37.70
N VAL A 206 -8.16 4.42 36.85
CA VAL A 206 -9.48 5.02 36.59
C VAL A 206 -10.58 3.98 36.56
N TRP A 207 -11.80 4.42 36.88
CA TRP A 207 -13.00 3.59 36.79
C TRP A 207 -14.25 4.42 36.46
N ASN A 208 -15.46 3.85 36.66
CA ASN A 208 -16.73 4.55 36.44
C ASN A 208 -17.25 5.34 37.66
N TYR A 209 -16.71 5.07 38.84
CA TYR A 209 -16.85 5.80 40.11
C TYR A 209 -15.58 5.52 40.92
N TYR A 210 -15.50 5.94 42.19
CA TYR A 210 -14.41 5.56 43.07
C TYR A 210 -14.68 4.15 43.65
N SER A 211 -14.09 3.11 43.05
CA SER A 211 -14.35 1.71 43.36
C SER A 211 -13.42 1.21 44.47
N ASN A 212 -13.69 1.62 45.70
CA ASN A 212 -12.89 1.26 46.87
C ASN A 212 -13.60 0.31 47.83
N ASN A 213 -14.73 -0.26 47.44
CA ASN A 213 -15.52 -1.13 48.31
C ASN A 213 -15.28 -2.61 47.98
N GLY A 214 -15.39 -3.46 49.00
CA GLY A 214 -15.16 -4.91 48.89
C GLY A 214 -16.18 -5.66 48.03
N ASP A 215 -17.38 -5.10 47.91
CA ASP A 215 -18.52 -5.71 47.19
C ASP A 215 -18.76 -5.12 45.80
N ASP A 216 -17.83 -4.30 45.29
CA ASP A 216 -17.95 -3.70 43.98
C ASP A 216 -17.84 -4.79 42.89
N PHE A 217 -18.84 -4.83 42.00
CA PHE A 217 -18.91 -5.77 40.89
C PHE A 217 -19.63 -5.13 39.71
N ASN A 218 -18.92 -4.93 38.59
CA ASN A 218 -19.51 -4.37 37.38
C ASN A 218 -18.64 -4.57 36.14
N THR A 219 -19.28 -4.43 34.98
CA THR A 219 -18.58 -4.31 33.70
C THR A 219 -18.62 -2.87 33.21
N VAL A 220 -17.45 -2.31 32.91
CA VAL A 220 -17.26 -0.95 32.41
C VAL A 220 -16.72 -1.00 30.99
N TYR A 221 -17.33 -0.21 30.11
CA TYR A 221 -16.95 -0.06 28.71
C TYR A 221 -16.17 1.23 28.56
N PHE A 222 -14.85 1.14 28.42
CA PHE A 222 -14.01 2.29 28.08
C PHE A 222 -13.88 2.44 26.57
N SER A 223 -13.88 3.68 26.09
CA SER A 223 -13.76 3.97 24.66
C SER A 223 -12.97 5.23 24.38
N ALA A 224 -12.19 5.22 23.31
CA ALA A 224 -11.47 6.37 22.80
C ALA A 224 -11.43 6.37 21.27
N SER A 225 -11.57 7.57 20.68
CA SER A 225 -11.48 7.75 19.22
C SER A 225 -10.04 8.03 18.80
N ILE A 226 -9.63 7.40 17.70
CA ILE A 226 -8.33 7.56 17.07
C ILE A 226 -8.57 8.12 15.66
N LEU A 227 -8.31 9.40 15.50
CA LEU A 227 -8.64 10.20 14.33
C LEU A 227 -7.51 10.14 13.31
N SER A 228 -7.82 9.90 12.05
CA SER A 228 -6.83 10.06 10.98
C SER A 228 -6.44 11.53 10.83
N THR A 229 -5.15 11.81 10.69
CA THR A 229 -4.64 13.17 10.41
C THR A 229 -4.65 13.51 8.93
N HIS A 230 -4.85 12.51 8.08
CA HIS A 230 -4.96 12.68 6.64
C HIS A 230 -6.43 12.89 6.26
N ALA A 231 -6.72 13.99 5.57
CA ALA A 231 -7.97 14.08 4.83
C ALA A 231 -7.97 12.93 3.81
N VAL A 232 -9.01 12.11 3.81
CA VAL A 232 -9.20 11.01 2.85
C VAL A 232 -8.92 11.57 1.46
N PRO A 233 -7.85 11.15 0.75
CA PRO A 233 -7.68 11.52 -0.63
C PRO A 233 -8.90 10.99 -1.35
N GLU A 234 -9.66 11.88 -2.00
CA GLU A 234 -10.78 11.44 -2.83
C GLU A 234 -10.24 10.33 -3.74
N PRO A 235 -10.92 9.16 -3.80
CA PRO A 235 -10.42 8.06 -4.60
C PRO A 235 -10.10 8.58 -6.00
N GLY A 236 -9.02 8.10 -6.62
CA GLY A 236 -8.60 8.51 -7.96
C GLY A 236 -9.71 8.47 -9.03
N SER A 237 -10.90 7.97 -8.71
CA SER A 237 -12.20 8.22 -9.34
C SER A 237 -12.42 9.63 -9.89
N ILE A 238 -12.06 10.72 -9.21
CA ILE A 238 -12.24 12.07 -9.79
C ILE A 238 -11.22 12.36 -10.89
N ALA A 239 -9.97 11.92 -10.71
CA ALA A 239 -8.97 11.98 -11.77
C ALA A 239 -9.35 11.08 -12.95
N LEU A 240 -9.88 9.87 -12.70
CA LEU A 240 -10.36 8.94 -13.72
C LEU A 240 -11.64 9.42 -14.41
N MET A 241 -12.55 10.06 -13.69
CA MET A 241 -13.76 10.67 -14.24
C MET A 241 -13.40 11.90 -15.09
N GLY A 242 -12.47 12.74 -14.62
CA GLY A 242 -11.93 13.86 -15.39
C GLY A 242 -11.23 13.40 -16.67
N LEU A 243 -10.35 12.38 -16.57
CA LEU A 243 -9.69 11.79 -17.74
C LEU A 243 -10.68 11.10 -18.68
N GLY A 244 -11.69 10.42 -18.15
CA GLY A 244 -12.77 9.78 -18.92
C GLY A 244 -13.61 10.80 -19.69
N LEU A 245 -13.97 11.92 -19.06
CA LEU A 245 -14.69 13.02 -19.70
C LEU A 245 -13.85 13.69 -20.79
N LEU A 246 -12.56 13.94 -20.54
CA LEU A 246 -11.64 14.48 -21.54
C LEU A 246 -11.45 13.52 -22.74
N ALA A 247 -11.37 12.22 -22.50
CA ALA A 247 -11.30 11.21 -23.54
C ALA A 247 -12.59 11.19 -24.40
N LEU A 248 -13.76 11.30 -23.78
CA LEU A 248 -15.06 11.38 -24.47
C LEU A 248 -15.19 12.64 -25.33
N LEU A 249 -14.77 13.80 -24.80
CA LEU A 249 -14.76 15.07 -25.54
C LEU A 249 -13.80 15.01 -26.74
N GLY A 250 -12.62 14.42 -26.56
CA GLY A 250 -11.66 14.19 -27.64
C GLY A 250 -12.19 13.24 -28.74
N TRP A 251 -12.96 12.22 -28.36
CA TRP A 251 -13.58 11.30 -29.31
C TRP A 251 -14.71 11.96 -30.11
N ARG A 252 -15.51 12.82 -29.48
CA ARG A 252 -16.59 13.57 -30.13
C ARG A 252 -16.07 14.56 -31.19
N LYS A 253 -14.99 15.29 -30.88
CA LYS A 253 -14.35 16.20 -31.85
C LYS A 253 -13.78 15.47 -33.06
N ARG A 254 -13.29 14.23 -32.90
CA ARG A 254 -12.79 13.43 -34.03
C ARG A 254 -13.89 12.98 -34.98
N LYS A 255 -15.08 12.62 -34.49
CA LYS A 255 -16.21 12.22 -35.35
C LYS A 255 -16.74 13.38 -36.20
N GLN A 256 -16.67 14.61 -35.69
CA GLN A 256 -17.08 15.80 -36.43
C GLN A 256 -16.09 16.20 -37.55
N ALA A 257 -14.80 15.91 -37.39
CA ALA A 257 -13.76 16.23 -38.37
C ALA A 257 -13.64 15.23 -39.54
N SER A 258 -14.33 14.08 -39.47
CA SER A 258 -14.31 13.03 -40.50
C SER A 258 -15.60 12.93 -41.32
N GLY A 259 -16.47 13.95 -41.24
CA GLY A 259 -17.67 14.08 -42.06
C GLY A 259 -17.52 15.20 -43.09
N PHE A 260 -16.62 15.03 -44.06
CA PHE A 260 -16.57 15.71 -45.36
C PHE A 260 -15.80 14.82 -46.33
#